data_AF-A0A9P7GDR1-F1
#
_entry.id   AF-A0A9P7GDR1-F1
#
_cell.length_a   1.000
_cell.length_b   1.000
_cell.length_c   1.000
_cell.angle_alpha   90.00
_cell.angle_beta   90.00
_cell.angle_gamma   90.00
#
_symmetry.space_group_name_H-M   'P 1'
#
loop_
_entity.id
_entity.type
_entity.pdbx_description
1 polymer ?
#
loop_
_entity_poly.entity_id
_entity_poly.type
_entity_poly.pdbx_seq_one_letter_code
_entity_poly.pdbx_strand_id
1 'polypeptide(L)'
;MATVQSISIFAHTTSSSPNPHILYLVKAVFENGQQYQVLRRYSQFVALHEYLGDSFTLPPKRIFTNAIVPSTWIDDKLIAERKAGLEGYLNHLKAAPEIKTNIAFLQFLSHPSFDVNSLSANVKSLMTSCNVTAVGRVSGDTTIPIAAAYYPTWSAWENPPNRIDFSKFDILFFAFATPNASSGLNWDEGSEDTLRTLVSAARQSRKGTKIVLSVGNIHLTFYFAINVADLGVIGGWGGSYWFNNATKDATNRSKFNNALVAAVNNFGLDGIDIDWEYPNSEGSGNPHSPADSANLLALLKQLRSSLGPSKIISAAVAHMPWLGANGKPLTNVSEYAKVMSFVNIMNYDVSGASANPGPNAPLGNLCGTSKLPQASAQAAFAQWTRAGFPPSKLMLGLALYGYVSKSTAKRLSSSVMPDSSVIAIPHPRGPFKDLSTAAPNGDLSTMWGQQIAFRQLVQFGALKKRADGNYDGANGYTHCDKTKFARKSGMAGCFTWSLDQDDGLALHSVMRTNLGRT
;
A
#
# COMPACT_ATOMS: atom_id res chain seq x y z
N MET A 1 22.45 -37.24 -8.32
CA MET A 1 21.51 -36.35 -9.05
C MET A 1 21.60 -36.69 -10.53
N ALA A 2 20.49 -36.77 -11.25
CA ALA A 2 20.50 -37.19 -12.64
C ALA A 2 21.13 -36.10 -13.54
N THR A 3 22.13 -36.50 -14.31
CA THR A 3 22.85 -35.68 -15.29
C THR A 3 22.10 -35.65 -16.62
N VAL A 4 22.19 -34.53 -17.34
CA VAL A 4 21.45 -34.33 -18.61
C VAL A 4 22.23 -34.97 -19.76
N GLN A 5 21.59 -35.89 -20.49
CA GLN A 5 22.16 -36.60 -21.63
C GLN A 5 22.09 -35.78 -22.92
N SER A 6 20.96 -35.15 -23.23
CA SER A 6 20.81 -34.30 -24.43
C SER A 6 19.79 -33.18 -24.24
N ILE A 7 20.00 -32.07 -24.95
CA ILE A 7 19.13 -30.89 -24.93
C ILE A 7 18.93 -30.40 -26.38
N SER A 8 17.69 -30.06 -26.74
CA SER A 8 17.35 -29.48 -28.05
C SER A 8 16.20 -28.48 -27.95
N ILE A 9 16.16 -27.52 -28.86
CA ILE A 9 15.05 -26.58 -29.08
C ILE A 9 14.42 -26.91 -30.44
N PHE A 10 13.55 -27.92 -30.43
CA PHE A 10 13.03 -28.50 -31.67
C PHE A 10 11.94 -27.63 -32.32
N ALA A 11 11.16 -26.87 -31.55
CA ALA A 11 10.06 -26.04 -32.06
C ALA A 11 9.96 -24.67 -31.35
N HIS A 12 9.08 -23.80 -31.86
CA HIS A 12 8.71 -22.54 -31.22
C HIS A 12 7.22 -22.25 -31.43
N THR A 13 6.63 -21.40 -30.59
CA THR A 13 5.26 -20.90 -30.69
C THR A 13 5.18 -19.44 -30.23
N THR A 14 4.03 -18.79 -30.35
CA THR A 14 3.80 -17.40 -29.94
C THR A 14 2.71 -17.29 -28.87
N SER A 15 2.87 -16.42 -27.88
CA SER A 15 1.86 -16.11 -26.85
C SER A 15 1.49 -14.63 -26.88
N SER A 16 0.21 -14.29 -26.73
CA SER A 16 -0.35 -12.92 -26.84
C SER A 16 -0.52 -12.18 -25.50
N SER A 17 -0.21 -12.81 -24.35
CA SER A 17 -0.37 -12.20 -23.02
C SER A 17 0.89 -12.36 -22.16
N PRO A 18 1.36 -11.32 -21.43
CA PRO A 18 0.80 -9.96 -21.36
C PRO A 18 1.12 -9.08 -22.59
N ASN A 19 2.02 -9.52 -23.46
CA ASN A 19 2.32 -8.95 -24.79
C ASN A 19 2.78 -10.06 -25.75
N PRO A 20 2.66 -9.91 -27.08
CA PRO A 20 3.15 -10.89 -28.06
C PRO A 20 4.63 -11.26 -27.87
N HIS A 21 4.94 -12.54 -27.66
CA HIS A 21 6.33 -13.04 -27.57
C HIS A 21 6.48 -14.49 -28.02
N ILE A 22 7.70 -14.84 -28.45
CA ILE A 22 8.06 -16.20 -28.87
C ILE A 22 8.41 -17.06 -27.64
N LEU A 23 7.86 -18.27 -27.63
CA LEU A 23 8.19 -19.34 -26.69
C LEU A 23 8.91 -20.47 -27.44
N TYR A 24 10.04 -20.89 -26.90
CA TYR A 24 10.88 -21.97 -27.43
C TYR A 24 10.53 -23.28 -26.72
N LEU A 25 10.29 -24.35 -27.48
CA LEU A 25 10.03 -25.68 -26.94
C LEU A 25 11.36 -26.37 -26.72
N VAL A 26 11.81 -26.43 -25.47
CA VAL A 26 13.05 -27.07 -25.04
C VAL A 26 12.75 -28.51 -24.64
N LYS A 27 13.43 -29.48 -25.25
CA LYS A 27 13.42 -30.88 -24.86
C LYS A 27 14.73 -31.25 -24.18
N ALA A 28 14.67 -31.85 -23.00
CA ALA A 28 15.82 -32.38 -22.28
C ALA A 28 15.63 -33.87 -21.99
N VAL A 29 16.66 -34.68 -22.25
CA VAL A 29 16.73 -36.10 -21.92
C VAL A 29 17.82 -36.28 -20.87
N PHE A 30 17.51 -36.97 -19.78
CA PHE A 30 18.42 -37.24 -18.67
C PHE A 30 18.98 -38.66 -18.80
N GLU A 31 20.17 -38.90 -18.25
CA GLU A 31 20.86 -40.20 -18.36
C GLU A 31 20.09 -41.36 -17.72
N ASN A 32 19.16 -41.06 -16.81
CA ASN A 32 18.24 -42.03 -16.23
C ASN A 32 17.02 -42.35 -17.13
N GLY A 33 17.00 -41.84 -18.37
CA GLY A 33 15.93 -42.04 -19.34
C GLY A 33 14.75 -41.06 -19.21
N GLN A 34 14.71 -40.20 -18.20
CA GLN A 34 13.63 -39.20 -18.05
C GLN A 34 13.70 -38.12 -19.13
N GLN A 35 12.55 -37.77 -19.70
CA GLN A 35 12.43 -36.74 -20.72
C GLN A 35 11.48 -35.63 -20.28
N TYR A 36 11.87 -34.38 -20.51
CA TYR A 36 11.07 -33.20 -20.22
C TYR A 36 10.95 -32.33 -21.46
N GLN A 37 9.77 -31.72 -21.62
CA GLN A 37 9.52 -30.69 -22.61
C GLN A 37 8.94 -29.46 -21.93
N VAL A 38 9.60 -28.32 -22.09
CA VAL A 38 9.23 -27.07 -21.41
C VAL A 38 9.23 -25.89 -22.36
N LEU A 39 8.32 -24.94 -22.12
CA LEU A 39 8.28 -23.68 -22.85
C LEU A 39 9.16 -22.65 -22.16
N ARG A 40 10.03 -21.99 -22.93
CA ARG A 40 10.89 -20.92 -22.43
C ARG A 40 10.81 -19.69 -23.32
N ARG A 41 10.57 -18.52 -22.73
CA ARG A 41 10.75 -17.23 -23.44
C ARG A 41 12.20 -16.79 -23.36
N TYR A 42 12.63 -15.95 -24.31
CA TYR A 42 14.00 -15.42 -24.37
C TYR A 42 14.48 -14.82 -23.03
N SER A 43 13.63 -14.07 -22.32
CA SER A 43 13.99 -13.48 -21.03
C SER A 43 14.25 -14.50 -19.92
N GLN A 44 13.75 -15.73 -20.03
CA GLN A 44 14.10 -16.80 -19.08
C GLN A 44 15.50 -17.36 -19.35
N PHE A 45 15.96 -17.39 -20.61
CA PHE A 45 17.35 -17.72 -20.92
C PHE A 45 18.30 -16.64 -20.38
N VAL A 46 17.93 -15.36 -20.54
CA VAL A 46 18.66 -14.23 -19.94
C VAL A 46 18.72 -14.35 -18.42
N ALA A 47 17.59 -14.61 -17.75
CA ALA A 47 17.54 -14.76 -16.30
C ALA A 47 18.39 -15.94 -15.80
N LEU A 48 18.38 -17.07 -16.51
CA LEU A 48 19.26 -18.20 -16.19
C LEU A 48 20.73 -17.82 -16.38
N HIS A 49 21.08 -17.15 -17.48
CA HIS A 49 22.44 -16.69 -17.79
C HIS A 49 22.98 -15.74 -16.74
N GLU A 50 22.22 -14.70 -16.39
CA GLU A 50 22.59 -13.73 -15.36
C GLU A 50 22.75 -14.40 -13.99
N TYR A 51 21.88 -15.35 -13.65
CA TYR A 51 21.95 -16.06 -12.37
C TYR A 51 23.15 -16.98 -12.26
N LEU A 52 23.47 -17.70 -13.34
CA LEU A 52 24.65 -18.58 -13.36
C LEU A 52 25.95 -17.77 -13.45
N GLY A 53 25.89 -16.49 -13.83
CA GLY A 53 27.07 -15.66 -14.09
C GLY A 53 27.94 -16.23 -15.21
N ASP A 54 27.33 -16.95 -16.16
CA ASP A 54 28.04 -17.61 -17.25
C ASP A 54 28.55 -16.57 -18.28
N SER A 55 29.62 -16.91 -18.99
CA SER A 55 30.27 -16.00 -19.95
C SER A 55 29.78 -16.17 -21.40
N PHE A 56 28.83 -17.08 -21.66
CA PHE A 56 28.37 -17.36 -23.02
C PHE A 56 27.58 -16.18 -23.60
N THR A 57 27.95 -15.71 -24.78
CA THR A 57 27.21 -14.60 -25.40
C THR A 57 25.88 -15.08 -25.98
N LEU A 58 24.76 -14.72 -25.33
CA LEU A 58 23.42 -15.05 -25.82
C LEU A 58 23.12 -14.38 -27.18
N PRO A 59 22.39 -15.07 -28.09
CA PRO A 59 22.04 -14.51 -29.40
C PRO A 59 21.13 -13.27 -29.23
N PRO A 60 21.39 -12.15 -29.91
CA PRO A 60 20.75 -10.88 -29.62
C PRO A 60 19.22 -10.89 -29.81
N LYS A 61 18.52 -10.20 -28.91
CA LYS A 61 17.08 -9.89 -29.02
C LYS A 61 16.86 -8.74 -30.02
N ARG A 62 17.19 -8.96 -31.30
CA ARG A 62 16.80 -8.04 -32.38
C ARG A 62 15.28 -7.80 -32.32
N ILE A 63 14.89 -6.53 -32.24
CA ILE A 63 13.50 -6.06 -32.22
C ILE A 63 12.95 -6.30 -33.63
N PHE A 64 11.88 -7.08 -33.75
CA PHE A 64 11.11 -7.14 -34.99
C PHE A 64 10.39 -5.80 -35.10
N THR A 65 10.97 -4.84 -35.82
CA THR A 65 10.40 -3.49 -35.94
C THR A 65 9.09 -3.53 -36.72
N ASN A 66 8.13 -2.75 -36.26
CA ASN A 66 6.81 -2.50 -36.85
C ASN A 66 6.91 -2.01 -38.30
N ALA A 67 7.10 -2.92 -39.25
CA ALA A 67 6.62 -2.76 -40.60
C ALA A 67 5.37 -3.65 -40.71
N ILE A 68 4.28 -3.07 -41.20
CA ILE A 68 3.06 -3.79 -41.55
C ILE A 68 3.46 -4.81 -42.62
N VAL A 69 3.75 -6.03 -42.21
CA VAL A 69 3.91 -7.18 -43.09
C VAL A 69 2.86 -8.19 -42.64
N PRO A 70 2.09 -8.78 -43.57
CA PRO A 70 1.14 -9.84 -43.25
C PRO A 70 1.81 -10.91 -42.39
N SER A 71 1.04 -11.52 -41.49
CA SER A 71 1.42 -12.55 -40.51
C SER A 71 2.14 -13.79 -41.08
N THR A 72 2.43 -13.83 -42.37
CA THR A 72 3.14 -14.89 -43.09
C THR A 72 4.64 -14.61 -43.32
N TRP A 73 5.18 -13.49 -42.85
CA TRP A 73 6.62 -13.15 -42.97
C TRP A 73 7.26 -12.78 -41.62
N ILE A 74 6.95 -13.56 -40.58
CA ILE A 74 7.90 -13.67 -39.48
C ILE A 74 9.14 -14.32 -40.09
N ASP A 75 10.27 -13.63 -40.09
CA ASP A 75 11.52 -14.11 -40.67
C ASP A 75 11.96 -15.42 -39.98
N ASP A 76 11.53 -16.55 -40.54
CA ASP A 76 11.82 -17.91 -40.07
C ASP A 76 13.32 -18.12 -39.90
N LYS A 77 14.15 -17.41 -40.68
CA LYS A 77 15.60 -17.47 -40.59
C LYS A 77 16.12 -16.83 -39.31
N LEU A 78 15.62 -15.65 -38.91
CA LEU A 78 16.02 -14.99 -37.66
C LEU A 78 15.56 -15.78 -36.43
N ILE A 79 14.39 -16.42 -36.49
CA ILE A 79 13.93 -17.31 -35.42
C ILE A 79 14.78 -18.58 -35.38
N ALA A 80 15.09 -19.18 -36.54
CA ALA A 80 15.96 -20.34 -36.62
C ALA A 80 17.37 -20.06 -36.09
N GLU A 81 17.98 -18.92 -36.45
CA GLU A 81 19.27 -18.46 -35.93
C GLU A 81 19.24 -18.28 -34.41
N ARG A 82 18.19 -17.65 -33.87
CA ARG A 82 18.04 -17.48 -32.43
C ARG A 82 17.80 -18.80 -31.71
N LYS A 83 17.00 -19.71 -32.27
CA LYS A 83 16.80 -21.08 -31.74
C LYS A 83 18.14 -21.81 -31.67
N ALA A 84 18.92 -21.79 -32.74
CA ALA A 84 20.24 -22.42 -32.79
C ALA A 84 21.19 -21.82 -31.74
N GLY A 85 21.22 -20.50 -31.59
CA GLY A 85 22.05 -19.84 -30.57
C GLY A 85 21.64 -20.17 -29.13
N LEU A 86 20.33 -20.24 -28.85
CA LEU A 86 19.82 -20.61 -27.52
C LEU A 86 20.06 -22.10 -27.22
N GLU A 87 19.94 -22.97 -28.22
CA GLU A 87 20.30 -24.39 -28.08
C GLU A 87 21.80 -24.57 -27.84
N GLY A 88 22.64 -23.81 -28.55
CA GLY A 88 24.08 -23.75 -28.32
C GLY A 88 24.42 -23.34 -26.88
N TYR A 89 23.74 -22.32 -26.35
CA TYR A 89 23.89 -21.91 -24.96
C TYR A 89 23.55 -23.04 -23.96
N LEU A 90 22.43 -23.74 -24.13
CA LEU A 90 22.08 -24.84 -23.22
C LEU A 90 23.06 -26.01 -23.30
N ASN A 91 23.59 -26.30 -24.49
CA ASN A 91 24.61 -27.33 -24.66
C ASN A 91 25.96 -26.92 -24.04
N HIS A 92 26.31 -25.64 -24.08
CA HIS A 92 27.46 -25.08 -23.35
C HIS A 92 27.30 -25.31 -21.84
N LEU A 93 26.17 -24.92 -21.25
CA LEU A 93 25.90 -25.14 -19.82
C LEU A 93 25.92 -26.62 -19.42
N LYS A 94 25.43 -27.51 -20.29
CA LYS A 94 25.47 -28.96 -20.08
C LYS A 94 26.90 -29.49 -20.03
N ALA A 95 27.81 -28.92 -20.84
CA ALA A 95 29.21 -29.35 -20.90
C ALA A 95 30.04 -28.86 -19.69
N ALA A 96 29.64 -27.76 -19.05
CA ALA A 96 30.31 -27.18 -17.89
C ALA A 96 30.11 -28.04 -16.61
N PRO A 97 31.16 -28.63 -16.02
CA PRO A 97 31.04 -29.54 -14.87
C PRO A 97 30.36 -28.93 -13.64
N GLU A 98 30.61 -27.65 -13.38
CA GLU A 98 30.07 -26.88 -12.26
C GLU A 98 28.59 -26.46 -12.47
N ILE A 99 28.13 -26.41 -13.73
CA ILE A 99 26.76 -25.99 -14.07
C ILE A 99 25.84 -27.19 -14.32
N LYS A 100 26.36 -28.30 -14.87
CA LYS A 100 25.53 -29.45 -15.27
C LYS A 100 24.74 -30.09 -14.12
N THR A 101 25.15 -29.88 -12.87
CA THR A 101 24.44 -30.32 -11.65
C THR A 101 23.75 -29.17 -10.91
N ASN A 102 23.78 -27.94 -11.44
CA ASN A 102 23.18 -26.78 -10.82
C ASN A 102 21.65 -26.88 -10.83
N ILE A 103 21.02 -26.70 -9.67
CA ILE A 103 19.57 -26.85 -9.49
C ILE A 103 18.79 -25.88 -10.38
N ALA A 104 19.30 -24.66 -10.61
CA ALA A 104 18.68 -23.69 -11.51
C ALA A 104 18.62 -24.22 -12.95
N PHE A 105 19.72 -24.77 -13.42
CA PHE A 105 19.82 -25.33 -14.76
C PHE A 105 18.93 -26.56 -14.92
N LEU A 106 18.92 -27.47 -13.93
CA LEU A 106 18.06 -28.66 -13.97
C LEU A 106 16.57 -28.31 -13.92
N GLN A 107 16.16 -27.34 -13.09
CA GLN A 107 14.78 -26.86 -13.07
C GLN A 107 14.42 -26.09 -14.35
N PHE A 108 15.35 -25.34 -14.92
CA PHE A 108 15.16 -24.70 -16.22
C PHE A 108 14.83 -25.71 -17.32
N LEU A 109 15.36 -26.94 -17.24
CA LEU A 109 15.12 -27.98 -18.24
C LEU A 109 13.90 -28.85 -17.97
N SER A 110 13.46 -28.96 -16.71
CA SER A 110 12.45 -29.96 -16.31
C SER A 110 11.14 -29.40 -15.76
N HIS A 111 11.10 -28.16 -15.26
CA HIS A 111 9.93 -27.63 -14.57
C HIS A 111 9.04 -26.78 -15.50
N PRO A 112 7.69 -26.92 -15.49
CA PRO A 112 6.81 -26.17 -16.41
C PRO A 112 6.94 -24.65 -16.27
N SER A 113 7.03 -24.16 -15.04
CA SER A 113 7.38 -22.78 -14.70
C SER A 113 8.86 -22.69 -14.32
N PHE A 114 9.54 -21.64 -14.79
CA PHE A 114 10.91 -21.34 -14.36
C PHE A 114 10.98 -19.87 -13.96
N ASP A 115 11.25 -19.64 -12.68
CA ASP A 115 11.64 -18.35 -12.12
C ASP A 115 12.88 -18.55 -11.27
N VAL A 116 13.97 -17.92 -11.69
CA VAL A 116 15.26 -18.07 -11.04
C VAL A 116 15.26 -17.54 -9.60
N ASN A 117 14.34 -16.62 -9.28
CA ASN A 117 14.15 -16.08 -7.94
C ASN A 117 13.45 -17.07 -6.99
N SER A 118 12.70 -18.03 -7.55
CA SER A 118 12.00 -19.08 -6.78
C SER A 118 12.91 -20.24 -6.35
N LEU A 119 14.08 -20.38 -6.97
CA LEU A 119 15.05 -21.46 -6.68
C LEU A 119 15.65 -21.38 -5.27
N SER A 120 15.67 -20.18 -4.70
CA SER A 120 16.14 -19.91 -3.34
C SER A 120 15.25 -20.51 -2.23
N ALA A 121 14.05 -20.97 -2.57
CA ALA A 121 13.08 -21.52 -1.62
C ALA A 121 13.35 -22.97 -1.20
N ASN A 122 14.12 -23.76 -1.98
CA ASN A 122 14.29 -25.20 -1.75
C ASN A 122 15.65 -25.63 -1.16
N VAL A 123 16.53 -24.70 -0.78
CA VAL A 123 17.82 -25.01 -0.11
C VAL A 123 17.78 -24.74 1.41
N LYS A 124 16.75 -24.05 1.91
CA LYS A 124 16.63 -23.61 3.32
C LYS A 124 16.09 -24.65 4.31
N SER A 125 16.02 -25.93 3.95
CA SER A 125 15.50 -26.99 4.85
C SER A 125 16.56 -27.67 5.72
N LEU A 126 17.85 -27.38 5.58
CA LEU A 126 18.88 -27.94 6.47
C LEU A 126 19.92 -26.88 6.85
N MET A 127 20.21 -26.83 8.16
CA MET A 127 21.32 -26.12 8.82
C MET A 127 21.06 -24.68 9.35
N THR A 128 20.61 -24.65 10.62
CA THR A 128 21.17 -23.90 11.78
C THR A 128 21.49 -22.40 11.75
N SER A 129 20.87 -21.72 12.74
CA SER A 129 21.32 -20.57 13.57
C SER A 129 21.62 -19.20 12.94
N CYS A 130 20.77 -18.24 13.33
CA CYS A 130 21.05 -16.83 13.64
C CYS A 130 22.04 -16.05 12.74
N ASN A 131 21.50 -15.27 11.78
CA ASN A 131 21.77 -13.83 11.65
C ASN A 131 20.89 -13.21 10.57
N VAL A 132 20.35 -12.03 10.87
CA VAL A 132 19.46 -11.23 10.01
C VAL A 132 20.26 -10.63 8.86
N THR A 133 19.86 -10.82 7.59
CA THR A 133 19.79 -9.73 6.59
C THR A 133 19.18 -10.10 5.22
N ALA A 134 18.44 -9.11 4.70
CA ALA A 134 18.15 -8.76 3.30
C ALA A 134 17.21 -9.64 2.45
N VAL A 135 15.97 -9.15 2.32
CA VAL A 135 14.93 -9.55 1.36
C VAL A 135 15.06 -8.74 0.06
N GLY A 136 14.95 -9.41 -1.10
CA GLY A 136 14.67 -8.80 -2.41
C GLY A 136 14.54 -9.88 -3.49
N ARG A 137 13.74 -9.75 -4.57
CA ARG A 137 12.76 -8.76 -5.01
C ARG A 137 11.95 -9.45 -6.13
N VAL A 138 10.62 -9.39 -6.09
CA VAL A 138 9.73 -9.90 -7.15
C VAL A 138 9.60 -8.80 -8.23
N SER A 139 9.79 -9.13 -9.51
CA SER A 139 9.46 -8.22 -10.63
C SER A 139 8.24 -8.73 -11.38
N GLY A 140 7.07 -8.20 -11.02
CA GLY A 140 5.87 -8.19 -11.85
C GLY A 140 5.62 -6.78 -12.35
N ASP A 141 5.39 -6.65 -13.66
CA ASP A 141 4.77 -5.54 -14.41
C ASP A 141 4.99 -4.11 -13.88
N THR A 142 5.74 -3.28 -14.62
CA THR A 142 6.13 -1.91 -14.23
C THR A 142 4.94 -0.94 -14.23
N THR A 143 4.04 -1.10 -13.28
CA THR A 143 3.13 -0.05 -12.82
C THR A 143 3.88 0.81 -11.81
N ILE A 144 3.96 2.12 -12.07
CA ILE A 144 4.59 3.07 -11.16
C ILE A 144 3.73 3.13 -9.88
N PRO A 145 4.31 2.91 -8.68
CA PRO A 145 3.53 2.92 -7.45
C PRO A 145 2.82 4.25 -7.20
N ILE A 146 1.61 4.17 -6.62
CA ILE A 146 0.73 5.30 -6.33
C ILE A 146 1.30 6.14 -5.18
N ALA A 147 1.28 7.46 -5.34
CA ALA A 147 1.51 8.44 -4.28
C ALA A 147 0.20 9.18 -3.99
N ALA A 148 -0.38 8.95 -2.82
CA ALA A 148 -1.65 9.54 -2.42
C ALA A 148 -1.56 10.31 -1.09
N ALA A 149 -2.59 11.09 -0.75
CA ALA A 149 -2.71 11.76 0.54
C ALA A 149 -4.18 11.96 0.92
N TYR A 150 -4.48 11.94 2.22
CA TYR A 150 -5.72 12.50 2.72
C TYR A 150 -5.62 14.02 2.78
N TYR A 151 -6.63 14.67 2.19
CA TYR A 151 -6.87 16.10 2.25
C TYR A 151 -8.13 16.32 3.10
N PRO A 152 -7.99 16.52 4.42
CA PRO A 152 -9.14 16.83 5.25
C PRO A 152 -9.66 18.24 4.93
N THR A 153 -10.95 18.52 5.09
CA THR A 153 -11.56 19.82 4.75
C THR A 153 -10.83 20.96 5.46
N TRP A 154 -10.45 20.77 6.73
CA TRP A 154 -9.71 21.78 7.50
C TRP A 154 -8.29 22.05 6.97
N SER A 155 -7.72 21.15 6.16
CA SER A 155 -6.46 21.42 5.45
C SER A 155 -6.58 22.62 4.51
N ALA A 156 -7.79 23.02 4.09
CA ALA A 156 -7.99 24.15 3.19
C ALA A 156 -7.56 25.50 3.77
N TRP A 157 -7.49 25.63 5.09
CA TRP A 157 -7.01 26.87 5.72
C TRP A 157 -5.53 27.12 5.44
N GLU A 158 -4.74 26.06 5.35
CA GLU A 158 -3.28 26.14 5.25
C GLU A 158 -2.79 25.76 3.85
N ASN A 159 -3.50 24.82 3.24
CA ASN A 159 -3.27 24.32 1.90
C ASN A 159 -4.54 24.54 1.08
N PRO A 160 -4.94 25.79 0.79
CA PRO A 160 -6.14 26.06 0.02
C PRO A 160 -6.06 25.35 -1.34
N PRO A 161 -7.17 24.83 -1.89
CA PRO A 161 -7.09 23.92 -3.03
C PRO A 161 -6.39 24.48 -4.27
N ASN A 162 -6.43 25.81 -4.46
CA ASN A 162 -5.78 26.52 -5.57
C ASN A 162 -4.25 26.67 -5.41
N ARG A 163 -3.68 26.34 -4.25
CA ARG A 163 -2.23 26.38 -3.98
C ARG A 163 -1.60 24.99 -3.89
N ILE A 164 -2.39 23.92 -4.03
CA ILE A 164 -1.87 22.56 -3.99
C ILE A 164 -1.00 22.29 -5.23
N ASP A 165 0.22 21.80 -5.01
CA ASP A 165 1.02 21.22 -6.08
C ASP A 165 0.52 19.81 -6.42
N PHE A 166 -0.46 19.74 -7.32
CA PHE A 166 -1.05 18.49 -7.79
C PHE A 166 -0.05 17.53 -8.42
N SER A 167 1.13 17.99 -8.87
CA SER A 167 2.16 17.09 -9.43
C SER A 167 2.67 16.07 -8.41
N LYS A 168 2.44 16.33 -7.11
CA LYS A 168 2.87 15.45 -6.03
C LYS A 168 1.93 14.25 -5.80
N PHE A 169 0.71 14.28 -6.33
CA PHE A 169 -0.33 13.31 -5.97
C PHE A 169 -0.97 12.65 -7.20
N ASP A 170 -1.10 11.33 -7.17
CA ASP A 170 -2.01 10.62 -8.09
C ASP A 170 -3.44 10.63 -7.58
N ILE A 171 -3.61 10.60 -6.26
CA ILE A 171 -4.92 10.54 -5.59
C ILE A 171 -4.88 11.47 -4.37
N LEU A 172 -5.89 12.34 -4.26
CA LEU A 172 -6.23 13.01 -3.01
C LEU A 172 -7.56 12.44 -2.51
N PHE A 173 -7.55 11.93 -1.28
CA PHE A 173 -8.75 11.50 -0.57
C PHE A 173 -9.32 12.70 0.19
N PHE A 174 -10.39 13.29 -0.32
CA PHE A 174 -11.08 14.39 0.36
C PHE A 174 -11.82 13.87 1.59
N ALA A 175 -11.51 14.43 2.75
CA ALA A 175 -11.94 13.96 4.05
C ALA A 175 -12.72 15.07 4.77
N PHE A 176 -14.01 14.97 5.06
CA PHE A 176 -14.89 13.83 4.85
C PHE A 176 -16.32 14.29 4.58
N ALA A 177 -17.12 13.36 4.07
CA ALA A 177 -18.55 13.29 4.37
C ALA A 177 -18.78 12.19 5.41
N THR A 178 -19.88 12.24 6.17
CA THR A 178 -20.23 11.18 7.13
C THR A 178 -21.56 10.51 6.78
N PRO A 179 -21.74 9.21 7.03
CA PRO A 179 -23.07 8.60 6.98
C PRO A 179 -23.98 9.20 8.06
N ASN A 180 -25.30 9.24 7.82
CA ASN A 180 -26.28 9.73 8.78
C ASN A 180 -27.38 8.70 9.09
N ALA A 181 -28.25 9.03 10.06
CA ALA A 181 -29.32 8.15 10.53
C ALA A 181 -30.27 7.67 9.42
N SER A 182 -30.42 8.46 8.36
CA SER A 182 -31.28 8.17 7.20
C SER A 182 -30.57 7.37 6.10
N SER A 183 -29.35 6.88 6.36
CA SER A 183 -28.48 6.24 5.36
C SER A 183 -28.12 7.16 4.18
N GLY A 184 -28.04 8.48 4.44
CA GLY A 184 -27.52 9.49 3.53
C GLY A 184 -26.13 9.99 3.95
N LEU A 185 -25.73 11.16 3.45
CA LEU A 185 -24.48 11.83 3.81
C LEU A 185 -24.74 13.14 4.55
N ASN A 186 -23.92 13.43 5.55
CA ASN A 186 -23.76 14.73 6.20
C ASN A 186 -22.42 15.34 5.79
N TRP A 187 -22.37 16.66 5.76
CA TRP A 187 -21.19 17.45 5.41
C TRP A 187 -20.95 18.51 6.48
N ASP A 188 -19.69 18.71 6.85
CA ASP A 188 -19.31 19.87 7.65
C ASP A 188 -19.50 21.14 6.82
N GLU A 189 -19.83 22.26 7.49
CA GLU A 189 -20.04 23.55 6.84
C GLU A 189 -18.88 23.92 5.91
N GLY A 190 -19.20 24.34 4.68
CA GLY A 190 -18.21 24.71 3.66
C GLY A 190 -17.43 23.53 3.02
N SER A 191 -17.64 22.28 3.47
CA SER A 191 -16.93 21.12 2.90
C SER A 191 -17.30 20.87 1.45
N GLU A 192 -18.58 21.02 1.08
CA GLU A 192 -19.03 20.82 -0.30
C GLU A 192 -18.39 21.84 -1.25
N ASP A 193 -18.32 23.11 -0.85
CA ASP A 193 -17.68 24.17 -1.65
C ASP A 193 -16.16 23.97 -1.76
N THR A 194 -15.53 23.56 -0.66
CA THR A 194 -14.10 23.19 -0.64
C THR A 194 -13.84 22.03 -1.59
N LEU A 195 -14.70 21.00 -1.60
CA LEU A 195 -14.60 19.86 -2.50
C LEU A 195 -14.76 20.28 -3.96
N ARG A 196 -15.75 21.13 -4.30
CA ARG A 196 -15.91 21.67 -5.65
C ARG A 196 -14.67 22.42 -6.11
N THR A 197 -14.11 23.24 -5.22
CA THR A 197 -12.88 24.02 -5.49
C THR A 197 -11.68 23.10 -5.71
N LEU A 198 -11.54 22.05 -4.89
CA LEU A 198 -10.47 21.05 -5.03
C LEU A 198 -10.56 20.28 -6.34
N VAL A 199 -11.74 19.79 -6.70
CA VAL A 199 -11.95 19.09 -7.98
C VAL A 199 -11.60 20.03 -9.14
N SER A 200 -12.12 21.26 -9.13
CA SER A 200 -11.85 22.26 -10.17
C SER A 200 -10.35 22.55 -10.30
N ALA A 201 -9.65 22.82 -9.19
CA ALA A 201 -8.21 23.08 -9.18
C ALA A 201 -7.41 21.87 -9.70
N ALA A 202 -7.77 20.65 -9.28
CA ALA A 202 -7.14 19.42 -9.75
C ALA A 202 -7.26 19.24 -11.26
N ARG A 203 -8.45 19.48 -11.84
CA ARG A 203 -8.64 19.40 -13.30
C ARG A 203 -7.88 20.49 -14.04
N GLN A 204 -7.91 21.73 -13.54
CA GLN A 204 -7.20 22.86 -14.15
C GLN A 204 -5.68 22.66 -14.14
N SER A 205 -5.14 21.99 -13.13
CA SER A 205 -3.70 21.68 -13.05
C SER A 205 -3.18 20.80 -14.19
N ARG A 206 -4.07 20.02 -14.83
CA ARG A 206 -3.75 19.01 -15.87
C ARG A 206 -2.69 17.99 -15.45
N LYS A 207 -2.50 17.76 -14.14
CA LYS A 207 -1.54 16.78 -13.61
C LYS A 207 -2.09 15.35 -13.51
N GLY A 208 -3.39 15.17 -13.73
CA GLY A 208 -4.04 13.86 -13.69
C GLY A 208 -4.36 13.36 -12.27
N THR A 209 -4.23 14.21 -11.25
CA THR A 209 -4.60 13.86 -9.88
C THR A 209 -6.08 13.55 -9.78
N LYS A 210 -6.39 12.39 -9.21
CA LYS A 210 -7.73 11.91 -8.95
C LYS A 210 -8.22 12.40 -7.60
N ILE A 211 -9.49 12.78 -7.52
CA ILE A 211 -10.13 13.20 -6.27
C ILE A 211 -11.15 12.13 -5.88
N VAL A 212 -10.95 11.53 -4.72
CA VAL A 212 -11.80 10.46 -4.17
C VAL A 212 -12.42 10.99 -2.88
N LEU A 213 -13.74 10.88 -2.71
CA LEU A 213 -14.37 11.27 -1.45
C LEU A 213 -14.18 10.14 -0.44
N SER A 214 -13.52 10.44 0.67
CA SER A 214 -13.56 9.59 1.85
C SER A 214 -14.83 9.87 2.63
N VAL A 215 -15.61 8.80 2.84
CA VAL A 215 -16.80 8.82 3.67
C VAL A 215 -16.47 8.11 4.94
N GLY A 216 -16.64 8.80 6.06
CA GLY A 216 -16.20 8.33 7.36
C GLY A 216 -15.67 9.49 8.21
N ASN A 217 -14.59 9.22 8.94
CA ASN A 217 -14.21 9.90 10.15
C ASN A 217 -14.36 11.45 10.17
N ILE A 218 -15.38 11.95 10.87
CA ILE A 218 -15.37 13.30 11.41
C ILE A 218 -15.78 13.22 12.89
N HIS A 219 -15.05 13.95 13.75
CA HIS A 219 -15.56 14.98 14.65
C HIS A 219 -15.06 14.88 16.11
N LEU A 220 -14.44 15.97 16.57
CA LEU A 220 -14.45 16.41 17.97
C LEU A 220 -15.03 17.81 17.98
N THR A 221 -16.22 17.97 18.54
CA THR A 221 -16.78 19.29 18.79
C THR A 221 -16.34 19.65 20.20
N PHE A 222 -15.60 20.75 20.34
CA PHE A 222 -15.54 21.45 21.62
C PHE A 222 -16.91 22.10 21.83
N TYR A 223 -17.78 21.46 22.62
CA TYR A 223 -18.88 22.17 23.25
C TYR A 223 -18.53 22.43 24.71
N PHE A 224 -18.39 23.71 25.07
CA PHE A 224 -18.60 24.15 26.44
C PHE A 224 -20.09 23.92 26.77
N ALA A 225 -20.42 22.75 27.31
CA ALA A 225 -21.72 22.49 27.89
C ALA A 225 -21.54 22.29 29.40
N ILE A 226 -21.84 23.37 30.12
CA ILE A 226 -22.08 23.37 31.57
C ILE A 226 -23.22 22.39 31.84
N ASN A 227 -22.95 21.37 32.67
CA ASN A 227 -23.91 20.49 33.34
C ASN A 227 -24.98 19.80 32.47
N VAL A 228 -24.75 18.54 32.08
CA VAL A 228 -25.84 17.54 32.07
C VAL A 228 -25.27 16.12 32.13
N ALA A 229 -25.65 15.38 33.16
CA ALA A 229 -25.20 14.03 33.47
C ALA A 229 -25.91 12.92 32.65
N ASP A 230 -26.43 13.21 31.45
CA ASP A 230 -27.32 12.31 30.71
C ASP A 230 -27.05 12.21 29.20
N LEU A 231 -25.81 12.45 28.74
CA LEU A 231 -25.41 12.15 27.36
C LEU A 231 -24.13 11.30 27.33
N GLY A 232 -24.30 10.06 26.87
CA GLY A 232 -23.22 9.11 26.64
C GLY A 232 -22.14 9.68 25.72
N VAL A 233 -20.91 9.61 26.21
CA VAL A 233 -19.62 9.74 25.50
C VAL A 233 -19.53 10.93 24.55
N ILE A 234 -19.29 12.12 25.11
CA ILE A 234 -18.83 13.30 24.38
C ILE A 234 -17.30 13.26 24.30
N GLY A 235 -16.78 12.86 23.13
CA GLY A 235 -15.34 12.90 22.77
C GLY A 235 -14.86 11.61 22.11
N GLY A 236 -14.73 11.59 20.78
CA GLY A 236 -14.19 10.46 20.04
C GLY A 236 -14.53 10.46 18.53
N TRP A 237 -13.91 9.55 17.77
CA TRP A 237 -13.95 9.36 16.31
C TRP A 237 -15.38 9.00 15.81
N GLY A 238 -16.31 9.97 15.80
CA GLY A 238 -17.75 9.74 15.65
C GLY A 238 -18.29 9.53 14.24
N GLY A 239 -17.49 9.74 13.19
CA GLY A 239 -17.93 9.64 11.79
C GLY A 239 -18.30 8.24 11.32
N SER A 240 -18.02 7.22 12.14
CA SER A 240 -18.35 5.82 11.83
C SER A 240 -19.68 5.32 12.40
N TYR A 241 -20.33 6.11 13.27
CA TYR A 241 -21.48 5.66 14.05
C TYR A 241 -22.61 5.08 13.19
N TRP A 242 -22.90 5.72 12.05
CA TRP A 242 -24.03 5.35 11.21
C TRP A 242 -23.72 4.29 10.14
N PHE A 243 -22.49 3.79 10.01
CA PHE A 243 -22.18 2.76 9.01
C PHE A 243 -22.91 1.45 9.25
N ASN A 244 -22.99 0.99 10.51
CA ASN A 244 -23.74 -0.21 10.85
C ASN A 244 -25.19 -0.07 10.36
N ASN A 245 -25.87 1.03 10.70
CA ASN A 245 -27.24 1.27 10.27
C ASN A 245 -27.37 1.42 8.75
N ALA A 246 -26.45 2.16 8.12
CA ALA A 246 -26.46 2.40 6.68
C ALA A 246 -26.23 1.13 5.85
N THR A 247 -25.64 0.08 6.44
CA THR A 247 -25.32 -1.16 5.72
C THR A 247 -26.13 -2.39 6.15
N LYS A 248 -26.81 -2.35 7.31
CA LYS A 248 -27.41 -3.53 7.96
C LYS A 248 -28.42 -4.30 7.11
N ASP A 249 -29.20 -3.62 6.27
CA ASP A 249 -30.26 -4.22 5.46
C ASP A 249 -30.25 -3.70 4.01
N ALA A 250 -30.96 -4.41 3.13
CA ALA A 250 -30.93 -4.11 1.69
C ALA A 250 -31.48 -2.71 1.36
N THR A 251 -32.46 -2.22 2.12
CA THR A 251 -33.10 -0.92 1.87
C THR A 251 -32.15 0.22 2.25
N ASN A 252 -31.60 0.19 3.46
CA ASN A 252 -30.65 1.20 3.95
C ASN A 252 -29.37 1.20 3.12
N ARG A 253 -28.85 0.02 2.79
CA ARG A 253 -27.66 -0.12 1.97
C ARG A 253 -27.85 0.40 0.54
N SER A 254 -29.05 0.23 -0.04
CA SER A 254 -29.39 0.82 -1.33
C SER A 254 -29.51 2.35 -1.27
N LYS A 255 -30.11 2.89 -0.20
CA LYS A 255 -30.14 4.36 0.04
C LYS A 255 -28.73 4.94 0.15
N PHE A 256 -27.87 4.29 0.93
CA PHE A 256 -26.50 4.72 1.12
C PHE A 256 -25.68 4.62 -0.17
N ASN A 257 -25.78 3.51 -0.90
CA ASN A 257 -25.19 3.37 -2.23
C ASN A 257 -25.60 4.53 -3.16
N ASN A 258 -26.90 4.86 -3.19
CA ASN A 258 -27.40 5.95 -4.04
C ASN A 258 -26.86 7.31 -3.61
N ALA A 259 -26.74 7.58 -2.30
CA ALA A 259 -26.14 8.81 -1.79
C ALA A 259 -24.66 8.94 -2.18
N LEU A 260 -23.89 7.85 -2.09
CA LEU A 260 -22.49 7.78 -2.51
C LEU A 260 -22.34 8.01 -4.03
N VAL A 261 -23.17 7.35 -4.84
CA VAL A 261 -23.18 7.52 -6.30
C VAL A 261 -23.58 8.95 -6.67
N ALA A 262 -24.58 9.52 -6.00
CA ALA A 262 -24.97 10.91 -6.20
C ALA A 262 -23.82 11.87 -5.87
N ALA A 263 -23.07 11.66 -4.78
CA ALA A 263 -21.89 12.46 -4.48
C ALA A 263 -20.82 12.35 -5.60
N VAL A 264 -20.53 11.14 -6.09
CA VAL A 264 -19.60 10.95 -7.21
C VAL A 264 -20.01 11.77 -8.43
N ASN A 265 -21.29 11.75 -8.78
CA ASN A 265 -21.81 12.46 -9.96
C ASN A 265 -21.86 13.98 -9.76
N ASN A 266 -22.39 14.44 -8.62
CA ASN A 266 -22.61 15.86 -8.33
C ASN A 266 -21.32 16.67 -8.17
N PHE A 267 -20.24 16.02 -7.75
CA PHE A 267 -18.93 16.65 -7.57
C PHE A 267 -17.90 16.24 -8.63
N GLY A 268 -18.24 15.33 -9.56
CA GLY A 268 -17.30 14.88 -10.60
C GLY A 268 -16.10 14.10 -10.06
N LEU A 269 -16.33 13.27 -9.04
CA LEU A 269 -15.28 12.52 -8.32
C LEU A 269 -14.79 11.31 -9.11
N ASP A 270 -13.57 10.89 -8.81
CA ASP A 270 -12.93 9.70 -9.39
C ASP A 270 -13.26 8.42 -8.62
N GLY A 271 -13.91 8.51 -7.46
CA GLY A 271 -14.31 7.34 -6.67
C GLY A 271 -14.78 7.67 -5.26
N ILE A 272 -14.96 6.60 -4.47
CA ILE A 272 -15.32 6.61 -3.05
C ILE A 272 -14.28 5.81 -2.26
N ASP A 273 -13.91 6.33 -1.10
CA ASP A 273 -13.14 5.65 -0.06
C ASP A 273 -14.06 5.46 1.17
N ILE A 274 -14.11 4.24 1.72
CA ILE A 274 -14.92 3.91 2.90
C ILE A 274 -14.00 3.86 4.12
N ASP A 275 -14.17 4.81 5.04
CA ASP A 275 -13.40 4.90 6.28
C ASP A 275 -14.30 4.56 7.49
N TRP A 276 -14.68 3.27 7.57
CA TRP A 276 -15.46 2.71 8.68
C TRP A 276 -14.51 2.11 9.73
N GLU A 277 -14.53 2.69 10.93
CA GLU A 277 -13.70 2.32 12.08
C GLU A 277 -14.54 1.76 13.25
N TYR A 278 -14.80 0.44 13.34
CA TYR A 278 -14.51 -0.60 12.33
C TYR A 278 -15.66 -1.60 12.21
N PRO A 279 -15.85 -2.26 11.05
CA PRO A 279 -16.81 -3.35 10.91
C PRO A 279 -16.62 -4.43 11.98
N ASN A 280 -17.69 -4.74 12.71
CA ASN A 280 -17.73 -5.71 13.80
C ASN A 280 -16.71 -5.42 14.94
N SER A 281 -16.37 -4.16 15.14
CA SER A 281 -15.60 -3.70 16.29
C SER A 281 -16.20 -2.42 16.82
N GLU A 282 -16.26 -2.30 18.14
CA GLU A 282 -16.77 -1.09 18.78
C GLU A 282 -15.93 0.15 18.45
N GLY A 283 -14.61 0.00 18.19
CA GLY A 283 -13.73 1.14 17.93
C GLY A 283 -13.88 2.21 19.02
N SER A 284 -14.31 3.41 18.65
CA SER A 284 -14.60 4.52 19.57
C SER A 284 -16.05 4.54 20.07
N GLY A 285 -16.60 3.40 20.50
CA GLY A 285 -17.98 3.30 21.02
C GLY A 285 -19.06 3.26 19.94
N ASN A 286 -18.70 2.88 18.71
CA ASN A 286 -19.62 2.81 17.58
C ASN A 286 -20.52 1.55 17.65
N PRO A 287 -21.77 1.65 17.16
CA PRO A 287 -22.60 0.48 16.91
C PRO A 287 -21.90 -0.49 15.97
N HIS A 288 -21.90 -1.77 16.35
CA HIS A 288 -21.25 -2.83 15.60
C HIS A 288 -22.08 -4.12 15.64
N SER A 289 -21.84 -5.00 14.68
CA SER A 289 -22.53 -6.28 14.56
C SER A 289 -21.63 -7.35 13.92
N PRO A 290 -21.79 -8.63 14.30
CA PRO A 290 -21.18 -9.77 13.60
C PRO A 290 -21.44 -9.80 12.09
N ALA A 291 -22.51 -9.14 11.61
CA ALA A 291 -22.86 -9.06 10.19
C ALA A 291 -22.14 -7.93 9.42
N ASP A 292 -21.47 -6.99 10.10
CA ASP A 292 -20.93 -5.77 9.48
C ASP A 292 -19.99 -6.03 8.32
N SER A 293 -19.06 -6.98 8.47
CA SER A 293 -18.13 -7.31 7.39
C SER A 293 -18.85 -7.84 6.15
N ALA A 294 -19.87 -8.70 6.33
CA ALA A 294 -20.68 -9.20 5.21
C ALA A 294 -21.51 -8.07 4.57
N ASN A 295 -22.06 -7.18 5.38
CA ASN A 295 -22.81 -6.01 4.93
C ASN A 295 -21.93 -5.01 4.17
N LEU A 296 -20.69 -4.81 4.60
CA LEU A 296 -19.69 -4.02 3.89
C LEU A 296 -19.38 -4.64 2.52
N LEU A 297 -19.17 -5.96 2.43
CA LEU A 297 -18.96 -6.63 1.14
C LEU A 297 -20.16 -6.44 0.19
N ALA A 298 -21.38 -6.54 0.73
CA ALA A 298 -22.59 -6.31 -0.04
C ALA A 298 -22.67 -4.86 -0.57
N LEU A 299 -22.32 -3.87 0.26
CA LEU A 299 -22.24 -2.47 -0.17
C LEU A 299 -21.19 -2.28 -1.26
N LEU A 300 -19.99 -2.85 -1.11
CA LEU A 300 -18.91 -2.72 -2.09
C LEU A 300 -19.27 -3.36 -3.43
N LYS A 301 -20.00 -4.49 -3.42
CA LYS A 301 -20.56 -5.12 -4.62
C LYS A 301 -21.58 -4.20 -5.32
N GLN A 302 -22.48 -3.57 -4.55
CA GLN A 302 -23.44 -2.60 -5.10
C GLN A 302 -22.73 -1.38 -5.68
N LEU A 303 -21.77 -0.79 -4.95
CA LEU A 303 -20.98 0.35 -5.43
C LEU A 303 -20.24 0.02 -6.72
N ARG A 304 -19.60 -1.15 -6.81
CA ARG A 304 -18.92 -1.55 -8.05
C ARG A 304 -19.89 -1.69 -9.21
N SER A 305 -21.08 -2.23 -8.97
CA SER A 305 -22.13 -2.33 -9.99
C SER A 305 -22.63 -0.96 -10.44
N SER A 306 -22.83 -0.01 -9.51
CA SER A 306 -23.38 1.32 -9.82
C SER A 306 -22.34 2.28 -10.41
N LEU A 307 -21.09 2.23 -9.95
CA LEU A 307 -20.02 3.14 -10.36
C LEU A 307 -19.22 2.63 -11.57
N GLY A 308 -19.38 1.35 -11.93
CA GLY A 308 -18.66 0.73 -13.04
C GLY A 308 -17.19 0.42 -12.74
N PRO A 309 -16.42 -0.07 -13.74
CA PRO A 309 -15.06 -0.58 -13.53
C PRO A 309 -14.00 0.52 -13.37
N SER A 310 -14.27 1.74 -13.84
CA SER A 310 -13.28 2.82 -13.91
C SER A 310 -13.14 3.63 -12.62
N LYS A 311 -14.19 3.71 -11.80
CA LYS A 311 -14.19 4.46 -10.55
C LYS A 311 -13.37 3.74 -9.48
N ILE A 312 -12.67 4.53 -8.67
CA ILE A 312 -11.94 4.03 -7.51
C ILE A 312 -12.94 3.63 -6.43
N ILE A 313 -12.76 2.44 -5.88
CA ILE A 313 -13.42 2.02 -4.63
C ILE A 313 -12.32 1.57 -3.70
N SER A 314 -12.13 2.28 -2.60
CA SER A 314 -11.15 1.94 -1.57
C SER A 314 -11.76 1.93 -0.18
N ALA A 315 -10.98 1.50 0.80
CA ALA A 315 -11.33 1.64 2.20
C ALA A 315 -10.06 1.87 3.03
N ALA A 316 -10.14 2.75 4.01
CA ALA A 316 -9.18 2.81 5.10
C ALA A 316 -9.39 1.61 6.02
N VAL A 317 -8.29 0.93 6.37
CA VAL A 317 -8.35 -0.34 7.12
C VAL A 317 -7.26 -0.41 8.19
N ALA A 318 -7.55 -1.18 9.23
CA ALA A 318 -6.57 -1.49 10.27
C ALA A 318 -5.43 -2.39 9.74
N HIS A 319 -4.46 -2.64 10.61
CA HIS A 319 -3.34 -3.56 10.34
C HIS A 319 -3.79 -4.99 10.01
N MET A 320 -4.93 -5.41 10.54
CA MET A 320 -5.51 -6.74 10.29
C MET A 320 -6.72 -6.65 9.35
N PRO A 321 -7.04 -7.72 8.61
CA PRO A 321 -8.32 -7.85 7.91
C PRO A 321 -9.51 -7.58 8.84
N TRP A 322 -10.63 -7.13 8.26
CA TRP A 322 -11.88 -6.90 9.00
C TRP A 322 -12.30 -8.11 9.85
N LEU A 323 -13.01 -7.86 10.95
CA LEU A 323 -13.46 -8.92 11.84
C LEU A 323 -14.66 -9.66 11.25
N GLY A 324 -14.58 -10.98 11.13
CA GLY A 324 -15.71 -11.83 10.77
C GLY A 324 -16.69 -11.99 11.94
N ALA A 325 -17.81 -12.68 11.72
CA ALA A 325 -18.87 -12.86 12.71
C ALA A 325 -18.43 -13.51 14.04
N ASN A 326 -17.29 -14.20 14.04
CA ASN A 326 -16.68 -14.81 15.22
C ASN A 326 -15.74 -13.86 16.01
N GLY A 327 -15.71 -12.57 15.66
CA GLY A 327 -14.83 -11.57 16.27
C GLY A 327 -13.34 -11.73 15.93
N LYS A 328 -12.99 -12.60 14.98
CA LYS A 328 -11.60 -12.81 14.53
C LYS A 328 -11.38 -12.20 13.15
N PRO A 329 -10.16 -11.77 12.80
CA PRO A 329 -9.85 -11.29 11.45
C PRO A 329 -10.25 -12.31 10.38
N LEU A 330 -10.85 -11.84 9.29
CA LEU A 330 -11.21 -12.67 8.15
C LEU A 330 -9.96 -13.32 7.54
N THR A 331 -10.04 -14.62 7.31
CA THR A 331 -8.97 -15.41 6.67
C THR A 331 -9.05 -15.41 5.15
N ASN A 332 -10.15 -14.91 4.58
CA ASN A 332 -10.35 -14.77 3.14
C ASN A 332 -11.11 -13.48 2.83
N VAL A 333 -10.43 -12.55 2.17
CA VAL A 333 -10.96 -11.26 1.69
C VAL A 333 -10.89 -11.13 0.16
N SER A 334 -10.70 -12.25 -0.55
CA SER A 334 -10.57 -12.25 -2.02
C SER A 334 -11.80 -11.68 -2.74
N GLU A 335 -13.00 -11.86 -2.20
CA GLU A 335 -14.23 -11.24 -2.73
C GLU A 335 -14.23 -9.71 -2.63
N TYR A 336 -13.63 -9.14 -1.58
CA TYR A 336 -13.44 -7.70 -1.46
C TYR A 336 -12.44 -7.21 -2.52
N ALA A 337 -11.33 -7.94 -2.68
CA ALA A 337 -10.30 -7.62 -3.67
C ALA A 337 -10.80 -7.63 -5.12
N LYS A 338 -11.85 -8.40 -5.44
CA LYS A 338 -12.49 -8.40 -6.77
C LYS A 338 -13.22 -7.09 -7.08
N VAL A 339 -13.83 -6.46 -6.07
CA VAL A 339 -14.67 -5.27 -6.26
C VAL A 339 -13.97 -3.96 -5.90
N MET A 340 -12.88 -4.01 -5.14
CA MET A 340 -12.12 -2.84 -4.72
C MET A 340 -10.91 -2.58 -5.63
N SER A 341 -10.54 -1.31 -5.72
CA SER A 341 -9.32 -0.84 -6.36
C SER A 341 -8.12 -1.06 -5.44
N PHE A 342 -8.22 -0.61 -4.18
CA PHE A 342 -7.18 -0.78 -3.17
C PHE A 342 -7.77 -0.77 -1.74
N VAL A 343 -7.02 -1.28 -0.77
CA VAL A 343 -7.21 -0.97 0.65
C VAL A 343 -6.07 -0.09 1.15
N ASN A 344 -6.42 0.90 1.96
CA ASN A 344 -5.53 1.89 2.54
C ASN A 344 -5.20 1.47 3.99
N ILE A 345 -4.10 0.74 4.18
CA ILE A 345 -3.68 0.24 5.50
C ILE A 345 -3.18 1.41 6.36
N MET A 346 -3.92 1.73 7.42
CA MET A 346 -3.56 2.74 8.41
C MET A 346 -2.43 2.23 9.31
N ASN A 347 -1.21 2.27 8.79
CA ASN A 347 0.00 1.85 9.51
C ASN A 347 0.50 2.96 10.45
N TYR A 348 -0.36 3.38 11.35
CA TYR A 348 -0.15 4.40 12.38
C TYR A 348 -1.15 4.16 13.52
N ASP A 349 -1.08 4.99 14.55
CA ASP A 349 -1.84 4.87 15.80
C ASP A 349 -1.62 3.53 16.52
N VAL A 350 -0.45 2.94 16.31
CA VAL A 350 0.01 1.73 17.02
C VAL A 350 0.39 2.04 18.46
N SER A 351 0.74 3.29 18.75
CA SER A 351 1.07 3.78 20.08
C SER A 351 0.78 5.26 20.17
N GLY A 352 0.01 5.65 21.20
CA GLY A 352 -0.21 7.04 21.58
C GLY A 352 0.87 7.55 22.55
N ALA A 353 0.65 8.77 23.07
CA ALA A 353 1.48 9.32 24.13
C ALA A 353 1.31 8.49 25.43
N SER A 354 2.42 8.12 26.07
CA SER A 354 2.40 7.27 27.27
C SER A 354 3.68 7.44 28.09
N ALA A 355 3.57 7.20 29.40
CA ALA A 355 4.75 7.08 30.28
C ALA A 355 5.69 5.94 29.84
N ASN A 356 5.15 4.94 29.13
CA ASN A 356 5.87 3.89 28.44
C ASN A 356 5.56 4.02 26.93
N PRO A 357 6.32 4.84 26.18
CA PRO A 357 6.00 5.14 24.80
C PRO A 357 6.43 4.02 23.85
N GLY A 358 5.63 3.80 22.80
CA GLY A 358 5.97 2.93 21.68
C GLY A 358 6.03 3.70 20.35
N PRO A 359 6.49 3.07 19.25
CA PRO A 359 6.48 3.70 17.94
C PRO A 359 5.03 3.86 17.42
N ASN A 360 4.63 5.08 17.05
CA ASN A 360 3.32 5.37 16.44
C ASN A 360 3.07 4.52 15.18
N ALA A 361 4.10 4.41 14.35
CA ALA A 361 3.98 3.83 13.02
C ALA A 361 5.19 2.91 12.75
N PRO A 362 5.26 1.71 13.33
CA PRO A 362 6.41 0.82 13.19
C PRO A 362 6.49 0.19 11.79
N LEU A 363 7.71 0.03 11.27
CA LEU A 363 7.96 -0.75 10.06
C LEU A 363 7.76 -2.27 10.32
N GLY A 364 8.18 -2.75 11.49
CA GLY A 364 8.18 -4.16 11.85
C GLY A 364 8.54 -4.38 13.32
N ASN A 365 8.46 -5.63 13.79
CA ASN A 365 8.94 -6.04 15.12
C ASN A 365 10.43 -6.40 15.09
N LEU A 366 11.27 -5.47 14.61
CA LEU A 366 12.68 -5.76 14.27
C LEU A 366 13.53 -6.16 15.49
N CYS A 367 13.18 -5.64 16.68
CA CYS A 367 13.85 -5.97 17.93
C CYS A 367 13.22 -7.18 18.65
N GLY A 368 12.11 -7.74 18.15
CA GLY A 368 11.39 -8.84 18.80
C GLY A 368 10.65 -8.44 20.09
N THR A 369 10.63 -7.16 20.46
CA THR A 369 10.12 -6.68 21.76
C THR A 369 8.71 -6.11 21.72
N SER A 370 8.02 -6.08 20.58
CA SER A 370 6.65 -5.58 20.51
C SER A 370 5.64 -6.54 21.17
N LYS A 371 4.70 -5.99 21.94
CA LYS A 371 3.52 -6.70 22.49
C LYS A 371 2.37 -6.75 21.49
N LEU A 372 2.43 -5.94 20.42
CA LEU A 372 1.53 -6.01 19.28
C LEU A 372 2.34 -6.26 18.00
N PRO A 373 3.00 -7.43 17.87
CA PRO A 373 3.79 -7.76 16.68
C PRO A 373 2.96 -7.72 15.39
N GLN A 374 1.64 -7.87 15.48
CA GLN A 374 0.68 -7.77 14.40
C GLN A 374 0.41 -6.33 13.90
N ALA A 375 0.78 -5.31 14.68
CA ALA A 375 0.54 -3.90 14.37
C ALA A 375 1.83 -3.23 13.85
N SER A 376 2.21 -3.57 12.62
CA SER A 376 3.33 -2.97 11.89
C SER A 376 3.19 -3.14 10.39
N ALA A 377 3.97 -2.41 9.59
CA ALA A 377 3.85 -2.44 8.13
C ALA A 377 4.11 -3.85 7.56
N GLN A 378 5.16 -4.51 8.07
CA GLN A 378 5.50 -5.88 7.69
C GLN A 378 4.39 -6.87 8.06
N ALA A 379 3.85 -6.76 9.28
CA ALA A 379 2.79 -7.65 9.73
C ALA A 379 1.48 -7.41 8.98
N ALA A 380 1.09 -6.15 8.77
CA ALA A 380 -0.13 -5.80 8.04
C ALA A 380 -0.08 -6.30 6.60
N PHE A 381 1.04 -6.07 5.90
CA PHE A 381 1.27 -6.63 4.56
C PHE A 381 1.06 -8.15 4.55
N ALA A 382 1.75 -8.88 5.44
CA ALA A 382 1.67 -10.33 5.49
C ALA A 382 0.24 -10.83 5.80
N GLN A 383 -0.47 -10.17 6.71
CA GLN A 383 -1.84 -10.54 7.12
C GLN A 383 -2.84 -10.36 5.98
N TRP A 384 -2.84 -9.19 5.33
CA TRP A 384 -3.73 -8.90 4.20
C TRP A 384 -3.43 -9.77 2.98
N THR A 385 -2.15 -10.02 2.67
CA THR A 385 -1.80 -10.92 1.56
C THR A 385 -2.16 -12.37 1.85
N ARG A 386 -2.00 -12.84 3.09
CA ARG A 386 -2.38 -14.19 3.50
C ARG A 386 -3.90 -14.39 3.42
N ALA A 387 -4.66 -13.34 3.71
CA ALA A 387 -6.11 -13.34 3.55
C ALA A 387 -6.57 -13.22 2.08
N GLY A 388 -5.66 -13.15 1.11
CA GLY A 388 -5.99 -13.17 -0.32
C GLY A 388 -6.22 -11.80 -0.95
N PHE A 389 -5.81 -10.70 -0.30
CA PHE A 389 -5.77 -9.39 -0.93
C PHE A 389 -4.45 -9.20 -1.71
N PRO A 390 -4.47 -8.92 -3.02
CA PRO A 390 -3.24 -8.82 -3.82
C PRO A 390 -2.32 -7.68 -3.35
N PRO A 391 -0.99 -7.88 -3.27
CA PRO A 391 -0.03 -6.82 -2.96
C PRO A 391 -0.24 -5.55 -3.78
N SER A 392 -0.47 -5.68 -5.10
CA SER A 392 -0.71 -4.58 -6.04
C SER A 392 -2.01 -3.80 -5.80
N LYS A 393 -2.80 -4.18 -4.79
CA LYS A 393 -3.98 -3.46 -4.31
C LYS A 393 -3.87 -3.05 -2.83
N LEU A 394 -2.70 -3.18 -2.20
CA LEU A 394 -2.44 -2.69 -0.85
C LEU A 394 -1.71 -1.36 -0.90
N MET A 395 -2.27 -0.33 -0.27
CA MET A 395 -1.64 0.97 -0.08
C MET A 395 -1.12 1.08 1.36
N LEU A 396 0.13 1.50 1.56
CA LEU A 396 0.71 1.67 2.90
C LEU A 396 0.54 3.09 3.42
N GLY A 397 -0.11 3.25 4.57
CA GLY A 397 -0.29 4.52 5.25
C GLY A 397 0.98 5.03 5.94
N LEU A 398 1.22 6.32 5.81
CA LEU A 398 2.32 7.06 6.43
C LEU A 398 1.73 8.20 7.27
N ALA A 399 1.89 8.13 8.59
CA ALA A 399 1.57 9.26 9.46
C ALA A 399 2.58 10.39 9.27
N LEU A 400 2.08 11.60 9.05
CA LEU A 400 2.83 12.85 9.05
C LEU A 400 2.79 13.53 10.43
N TYR A 401 2.56 12.71 11.46
CA TYR A 401 2.47 13.11 12.86
C TYR A 401 3.08 12.03 13.77
N GLY A 402 3.36 12.44 15.01
CA GLY A 402 3.73 11.55 16.10
C GLY A 402 3.00 11.92 17.39
N TYR A 403 3.45 11.36 18.50
CA TYR A 403 2.93 11.65 19.83
C TYR A 403 4.07 12.05 20.75
N VAL A 404 3.87 13.13 21.52
CA VAL A 404 4.86 13.58 22.49
C VAL A 404 4.55 12.99 23.86
N SER A 405 5.50 12.25 24.42
CA SER A 405 5.35 11.57 25.70
C SER A 405 6.21 12.20 26.77
N LYS A 406 5.66 12.37 27.98
CA LYS A 406 6.47 12.56 29.19
C LYS A 406 6.87 11.19 29.72
N SER A 407 8.13 10.82 29.57
CA SER A 407 8.59 9.47 29.92
C SER A 407 9.98 9.49 30.55
N THR A 408 10.19 8.62 31.54
CA THR A 408 11.51 8.28 32.09
C THR A 408 12.05 6.97 31.52
N ALA A 409 11.31 6.32 30.61
CA ALA A 409 11.70 5.06 30.01
C ALA A 409 12.94 5.26 29.11
N LYS A 410 13.96 4.43 29.34
CA LYS A 410 15.20 4.45 28.55
C LYS A 410 15.12 3.61 27.26
N ARG A 411 13.99 2.93 27.06
CA ARG A 411 13.70 2.10 25.88
C ARG A 411 12.23 2.33 25.53
N LEU A 412 11.92 2.39 24.23
CA LEU A 412 10.53 2.37 23.80
C LEU A 412 9.91 1.06 24.24
N SER A 413 8.80 1.13 24.96
CA SER A 413 8.03 -0.04 25.28
C SER A 413 7.36 -0.58 24.02
N SER A 414 7.03 -1.86 24.09
CA SER A 414 6.06 -2.49 23.20
C SER A 414 4.83 -1.63 22.96
N SER A 415 4.35 -1.64 21.73
CA SER A 415 3.07 -1.12 21.29
C SER A 415 1.92 -1.46 22.24
N VAL A 416 1.05 -0.49 22.52
CA VAL A 416 -0.24 -0.70 23.18
C VAL A 416 -1.26 0.02 22.30
N MET A 417 -2.29 -0.67 21.82
CA MET A 417 -3.44 0.00 21.22
C MET A 417 -3.99 0.94 22.30
N PRO A 418 -4.38 2.17 21.95
CA PRO A 418 -5.18 2.97 22.86
C PRO A 418 -6.36 2.08 23.31
N ASP A 419 -6.45 1.77 24.61
CA ASP A 419 -7.74 1.35 25.13
C ASP A 419 -8.66 2.58 25.14
N SER A 420 -9.95 2.38 25.37
CA SER A 420 -10.92 3.49 25.44
C SER A 420 -10.63 4.52 26.56
N SER A 421 -9.65 4.26 27.44
CA SER A 421 -9.20 5.18 28.50
C SER A 421 -8.04 6.09 28.08
N VAL A 422 -7.39 5.81 26.95
CA VAL A 422 -6.37 6.71 26.38
C VAL A 422 -7.07 7.89 25.72
N ILE A 423 -7.14 9.00 26.44
CA ILE A 423 -7.52 10.31 25.89
C ILE A 423 -6.37 10.76 24.98
N ALA A 424 -6.35 10.30 23.74
CA ALA A 424 -5.60 10.97 22.70
C ALA A 424 -6.33 12.31 22.48
N ILE A 425 -5.76 13.41 22.96
CA ILE A 425 -6.26 14.75 22.64
C ILE A 425 -6.03 14.94 21.14
N PRO A 426 -7.10 15.01 20.33
CA PRO A 426 -6.94 15.01 18.88
C PRO A 426 -6.36 16.31 18.40
N HIS A 427 -5.78 16.24 17.21
CA HIS A 427 -5.17 17.39 16.59
C HIS A 427 -6.20 18.54 16.54
N PRO A 428 -5.87 19.75 17.06
CA PRO A 428 -6.78 20.88 16.96
C PRO A 428 -7.13 21.13 15.50
N ARG A 429 -8.44 21.19 15.19
CA ARG A 429 -8.96 21.65 13.90
C ARG A 429 -9.02 23.17 13.94
N GLY A 430 -8.13 23.83 13.22
CA GLY A 430 -8.10 25.28 13.12
C GLY A 430 -6.79 25.76 12.53
N PRO A 431 -6.58 27.08 12.36
CA PRO A 431 -5.23 27.60 12.34
C PRO A 431 -4.54 27.01 13.57
N PHE A 432 -3.42 26.34 13.36
CA PHE A 432 -2.58 25.96 14.49
C PHE A 432 -2.38 27.25 15.25
N LYS A 433 -2.82 27.30 16.52
CA LYS A 433 -2.53 28.47 17.37
C LYS A 433 -1.07 28.75 17.13
N ASP A 434 -0.77 29.98 16.76
CA ASP A 434 0.60 30.43 16.64
C ASP A 434 1.20 30.18 18.01
N LEU A 435 1.87 29.04 18.19
CA LEU A 435 2.58 28.67 19.41
C LEU A 435 3.88 29.48 19.40
N SER A 436 3.75 30.78 19.16
CA SER A 436 4.76 31.84 19.17
C SER A 436 5.42 31.99 20.54
N THR A 437 5.00 31.18 21.51
CA THR A 437 5.59 31.05 22.85
C THR A 437 6.45 29.79 23.01
N ALA A 438 6.52 28.90 22.03
CA ALA A 438 7.40 27.73 22.09
C ALA A 438 8.83 28.12 21.74
N ALA A 439 9.75 27.92 22.70
CA ALA A 439 11.16 28.23 22.51
C ALA A 439 11.74 27.44 21.31
N PRO A 440 12.45 28.08 20.35
CA PRO A 440 13.11 27.44 19.19
C PRO A 440 14.20 26.38 19.51
N ASN A 441 14.24 25.87 20.74
CA ASN A 441 15.32 25.04 21.27
C ASN A 441 14.98 23.54 21.31
N GLY A 442 13.86 23.12 20.70
CA GLY A 442 13.46 21.71 20.65
C GLY A 442 12.76 21.20 21.91
N ASP A 443 12.32 22.08 22.81
CA ASP A 443 11.52 21.69 23.98
C ASP A 443 10.05 21.46 23.57
N LEU A 444 9.60 20.22 23.72
CA LEU A 444 8.23 19.78 23.42
C LEU A 444 7.39 19.57 24.69
N SER A 445 7.83 20.04 25.85
CA SER A 445 7.16 19.82 27.14
C SER A 445 5.71 20.30 27.17
N THR A 446 5.40 21.39 26.47
CA THR A 446 4.04 21.93 26.32
C THR A 446 3.10 21.04 25.50
N MET A 447 3.66 20.07 24.76
CA MET A 447 2.94 19.12 23.92
C MET A 447 2.82 17.73 24.56
N TRP A 448 3.27 17.53 25.81
CA TRP A 448 3.12 16.24 26.48
C TRP A 448 1.67 15.72 26.45
N GLY A 449 1.51 14.45 26.09
CA GLY A 449 0.21 13.80 25.97
C GLY A 449 -0.52 14.05 24.64
N GLN A 450 0.05 14.87 23.75
CA GLN A 450 -0.63 15.32 22.54
C GLN A 450 0.01 14.73 21.28
N GLN A 451 -0.78 14.73 20.21
CA GLN A 451 -0.29 14.53 18.85
C GLN A 451 0.55 15.75 18.42
N ILE A 452 1.59 15.52 17.62
CA ILE A 452 2.42 16.58 17.03
C ILE A 452 2.62 16.34 15.55
N ALA A 453 2.30 17.32 14.71
CA ALA A 453 2.53 17.28 13.27
C ALA A 453 4.03 17.38 12.94
N PHE A 454 4.44 16.82 11.79
CA PHE A 454 5.83 16.88 11.33
C PHE A 454 6.35 18.32 11.24
N ARG A 455 5.57 19.24 10.66
CA ARG A 455 5.90 20.65 10.60
C ARG A 455 6.06 21.32 11.98
N GLN A 456 5.34 20.86 13.00
CA GLN A 456 5.48 21.40 14.35
C GLN A 456 6.80 20.95 14.96
N LEU A 457 7.27 19.73 14.68
CA LEU A 457 8.63 19.35 15.07
C LEU A 457 9.68 20.32 14.49
N VAL A 458 9.45 20.81 13.27
CA VAL A 458 10.30 21.84 12.64
C VAL A 458 10.15 23.20 13.33
N GLN A 459 8.91 23.67 13.53
CA GLN A 459 8.60 24.96 14.16
C GLN A 459 9.17 25.07 15.59
N PHE A 460 9.08 23.99 16.38
CA PHE A 460 9.60 23.93 17.74
C PHE A 460 11.13 23.76 17.79
N GLY A 461 11.81 23.59 16.65
CA GLY A 461 13.25 23.35 16.58
C GLY A 461 13.70 21.95 17.01
N ALA A 462 12.75 21.02 17.20
CA ALA A 462 13.04 19.61 17.49
C ALA A 462 13.59 18.86 16.26
N LEU A 463 13.17 19.29 15.07
CA LEU A 463 13.76 18.97 13.78
C LEU A 463 14.32 20.23 13.13
N LYS A 464 15.57 20.20 12.68
CA LYS A 464 16.19 21.29 11.94
C LYS A 464 16.30 20.92 10.49
N LYS A 465 15.68 21.71 9.62
CA LYS A 465 15.80 21.57 8.17
C LYS A 465 17.20 21.99 7.74
N ARG A 466 17.88 21.12 7.01
CA ARG A 466 19.18 21.36 6.40
C ARG A 466 19.04 22.03 5.03
N ALA A 467 20.15 22.60 4.56
CA ALA A 467 20.23 23.20 3.22
C ALA A 467 20.00 22.21 2.07
N ASP A 468 20.22 20.91 2.30
CA ASP A 468 19.95 19.83 1.34
C ASP A 468 18.47 19.36 1.35
N GLY A 469 17.61 19.99 2.16
CA GLY A 469 16.19 19.64 2.30
C GLY A 469 15.91 18.47 3.25
N ASN A 470 16.93 17.84 3.84
CA ASN A 470 16.75 16.82 4.87
C ASN A 470 16.57 17.45 6.26
N TYR A 471 16.24 16.64 7.28
CA TYR A 471 16.03 17.10 8.65
C TYR A 471 16.97 16.38 9.61
N ASP A 472 17.66 17.15 10.44
CA ASP A 472 18.41 16.63 11.58
C ASP A 472 17.54 16.72 12.82
N GLY A 473 17.39 15.61 13.55
CA GLY A 473 16.91 15.67 14.92
C GLY A 473 18.04 16.13 15.83
N ALA A 474 17.75 16.97 16.82
CA ALA A 474 18.74 17.31 17.85
C ALA A 474 19.32 16.07 18.57
N ASN A 475 18.66 14.89 18.46
CA ASN A 475 19.05 13.61 19.04
C ASN A 475 18.93 12.40 18.07
N GLY A 476 19.33 12.53 16.80
CA GLY A 476 19.57 11.36 15.92
C GLY A 476 18.34 10.74 15.25
N TYR A 477 17.63 11.53 14.44
CA TYR A 477 16.58 11.01 13.55
C TYR A 477 17.15 9.99 12.56
N THR A 478 16.56 8.80 12.47
CA THR A 478 16.94 7.76 11.50
C THR A 478 15.81 7.53 10.50
N HIS A 479 16.08 7.66 9.20
CA HIS A 479 15.11 7.41 8.14
C HIS A 479 14.95 5.90 7.90
N CYS A 480 13.91 5.29 8.48
CA CYS A 480 13.45 3.97 8.04
C CYS A 480 12.40 4.13 6.94
N ASP A 481 12.80 3.81 5.72
CA ASP A 481 12.02 4.12 4.53
C ASP A 481 10.93 3.08 4.25
N LYS A 482 9.76 3.30 4.84
CA LYS A 482 8.54 2.52 4.58
C LYS A 482 8.12 2.56 3.10
N THR A 483 8.47 3.60 2.37
CA THR A 483 8.10 3.73 0.96
C THR A 483 8.97 2.84 0.07
N LYS A 484 10.26 2.67 0.41
CA LYS A 484 11.11 1.61 -0.15
C LYS A 484 10.57 0.21 0.18
N PHE A 485 10.07 -0.02 1.40
CA PHE A 485 9.41 -1.29 1.74
C PHE A 485 8.19 -1.54 0.85
N ALA A 486 7.25 -0.59 0.77
CA ALA A 486 6.05 -0.72 -0.06
C ALA A 486 6.40 -1.05 -1.51
N ARG A 487 7.35 -0.30 -2.11
CA ARG A 487 7.84 -0.55 -3.46
C ARG A 487 8.48 -1.94 -3.62
N LYS A 488 9.34 -2.36 -2.69
CA LYS A 488 10.02 -3.68 -2.75
C LYS A 488 9.05 -4.84 -2.56
N SER A 489 7.99 -4.64 -1.80
CA SER A 489 6.94 -5.64 -1.53
C SER A 489 5.88 -5.73 -2.62
N GLY A 490 5.97 -4.92 -3.68
CA GLY A 490 4.98 -4.91 -4.76
C GLY A 490 3.63 -4.32 -4.34
N MET A 491 3.63 -3.46 -3.30
CA MET A 491 2.43 -2.75 -2.88
C MET A 491 1.97 -1.77 -3.96
N ALA A 492 0.67 -1.49 -4.01
CA ALA A 492 0.07 -0.53 -4.94
C ALA A 492 0.72 0.87 -4.83
N GLY A 493 1.16 1.24 -3.62
CA GLY A 493 1.75 2.54 -3.34
C GLY A 493 1.70 2.91 -1.86
N CYS A 494 1.79 4.21 -1.60
CA CYS A 494 1.69 4.80 -0.27
C CYS A 494 0.68 5.95 -0.24
N PHE A 495 0.08 6.17 0.92
CA PHE A 495 -0.72 7.36 1.19
C PHE A 495 -0.29 8.00 2.52
N THR A 496 -0.56 9.30 2.68
CA THR A 496 -0.25 10.04 3.91
C THR A 496 -1.52 10.44 4.67
N TRP A 497 -1.42 10.44 5.99
CA TRP A 497 -2.35 11.13 6.89
C TRP A 497 -1.57 12.19 7.69
N SER A 498 -1.85 13.48 7.57
CA SER A 498 -2.61 14.13 6.48
C SER A 498 -1.85 15.33 5.91
N LEU A 499 -2.27 15.80 4.73
CA LEU A 499 -1.54 16.79 3.92
C LEU A 499 -1.13 18.04 4.70
N ASP A 500 -1.99 18.53 5.60
CA ASP A 500 -1.79 19.71 6.46
C ASP A 500 -0.63 19.60 7.45
N GLN A 501 -0.18 18.38 7.74
CA GLN A 501 0.81 18.12 8.79
C GLN A 501 2.26 18.14 8.27
N ASP A 502 2.47 18.16 6.95
CA ASP A 502 3.79 18.21 6.33
C ASP A 502 4.43 19.62 6.39
N ASP A 503 5.75 19.70 6.26
CA ASP A 503 6.50 20.96 6.08
C ASP A 503 6.64 21.26 4.59
N GLY A 504 5.63 21.88 3.99
CA GLY A 504 5.68 22.33 2.59
C GLY A 504 5.88 21.19 1.58
N LEU A 505 5.23 20.04 1.79
CA LEU A 505 5.30 18.83 0.95
C LEU A 505 6.67 18.12 0.94
N ALA A 506 7.51 18.34 1.97
CA ALA A 506 8.80 17.69 2.10
C ALA A 506 8.68 16.16 2.18
N LEU A 507 7.85 15.63 3.08
CA LEU A 507 7.66 14.18 3.22
C LEU A 507 6.96 13.57 2.01
N HIS A 508 6.04 14.30 1.37
CA HIS A 508 5.43 13.86 0.11
C HIS A 508 6.47 13.72 -1.02
N SER A 509 7.43 14.65 -1.11
CA SER A 509 8.51 14.58 -2.10
C SER A 509 9.46 13.40 -1.84
N VAL A 510 9.77 13.12 -0.57
CA VAL A 510 10.53 11.93 -0.17
C VAL A 510 9.79 10.65 -0.54
N MET A 511 8.48 10.58 -0.26
CA MET A 511 7.64 9.43 -0.61
C MET A 511 7.70 9.15 -2.11
N ARG A 512 7.49 10.16 -2.96
CA ARG A 512 7.55 10.01 -4.42
C ARG A 512 8.90 9.49 -4.91
N THR A 513 9.98 10.11 -4.44
CA THR A 513 11.35 9.77 -4.82
C THR A 513 11.62 8.29 -4.54
N ASN A 514 11.26 7.82 -3.34
CA ASN A 514 11.52 6.45 -2.91
C ASN A 514 10.58 5.42 -3.57
N LEU A 515 9.38 5.83 -3.98
CA LEU A 515 8.52 5.06 -4.89
C LEU A 515 9.09 4.97 -6.32
N GLY A 516 10.19 5.66 -6.62
CA GLY A 516 10.87 5.66 -7.91
C GLY A 516 10.29 6.67 -8.89
N ARG A 517 9.75 7.78 -8.38
CA ARG A 517 9.12 8.84 -9.17
C ARG A 517 9.96 10.10 -9.05
N THR A 518 10.26 10.75 -10.17
CA THR A 518 10.92 12.05 -10.25
C THR A 518 9.90 13.19 -10.24
#